data_AF-A0A150IVJ5-F1
#
_entry.id   AF-A0A150IVJ5-F1
#
_cell.length_a   1.000
_cell.length_b   1.000
_cell.length_c   1.000
_cell.angle_alpha   90.00
_cell.angle_beta   90.00
_cell.angle_gamma   90.00
#
_symmetry.space_group_name_H-M   'P 1'
#
loop_
_entity.id
_entity.type
_entity.pdbx_description
1 polymer ?
#
loop_
_entity_poly.entity_id
_entity_poly.type
_entity_poly.pdbx_seq_one_letter_code
_entity_poly.pdbx_strand_id
1 'polypeptide(L)'
;MFSDIFNILVILQVSGSFLGMLGSYLNKNIRMEYKINGFISWLISNTILLIWSFAIGAYWISAMYIFFTYTAIDGLRSHTTLIKNDKDVKFDPPV
;
A
#
# COMPACT_ATOMS: atom_id res chain seq x y z
N MET A 1 7.37 26.87 -15.59
CA MET A 1 7.31 25.55 -16.26
C MET A 1 8.30 24.54 -15.67
N PHE A 2 9.63 24.76 -15.74
CA PHE A 2 10.60 23.81 -15.16
C PHE A 2 10.47 23.68 -13.62
N SER A 3 10.25 24.81 -12.93
CA SER A 3 9.99 24.82 -11.48
C SER A 3 8.73 24.05 -11.09
N ASP A 4 7.69 24.06 -11.93
CA ASP A 4 6.40 23.44 -11.60
C ASP A 4 6.48 21.92 -11.73
N ILE A 5 7.14 21.42 -12.76
CA ILE A 5 7.40 19.98 -12.96
C ILE A 5 8.27 19.44 -11.82
N PHE A 6 9.33 20.16 -11.45
CA PHE A 6 10.18 19.79 -10.33
C PHE A 6 9.39 19.70 -9.02
N ASN A 7 8.55 20.70 -8.73
CA ASN A 7 7.70 20.71 -7.54
C ASN A 7 6.71 19.52 -7.50
N ILE A 8 6.09 19.19 -8.64
CA ILE A 8 5.20 18.03 -8.74
C ILE A 8 5.95 16.73 -8.44
N LEU A 9 7.15 16.56 -8.99
CA LEU A 9 7.97 15.36 -8.75
C LEU A 9 8.35 15.23 -7.27
N VAL A 10 8.71 16.33 -6.61
CA VAL A 10 9.00 16.34 -5.16
C VAL A 10 7.75 15.98 -4.36
N ILE A 11 6.58 16.55 -4.69
CA ILE A 11 5.32 16.24 -4.00
C ILE A 11 4.98 14.76 -4.14
N LEU A 12 5.10 14.17 -5.33
CA LEU A 12 4.86 12.74 -5.55
C LEU A 12 5.81 11.89 -4.70
N GLN A 13 7.11 12.20 -4.69
CA GLN A 13 8.09 11.46 -3.91
C GLN A 13 7.79 11.50 -2.41
N VAL A 14 7.53 12.70 -1.88
CA VAL A 14 7.29 12.92 -0.45
C VAL A 14 5.97 12.28 -0.02
N SER A 15 4.89 12.50 -0.76
CA SER A 15 3.57 11.92 -0.44
C SER A 15 3.57 10.39 -0.53
N GLY A 16 4.20 9.83 -1.57
CA GLY A 16 4.37 8.39 -1.70
C GLY A 16 5.16 7.80 -0.54
N SER A 17 6.29 8.41 -0.18
CA SER A 17 7.12 7.95 0.94
C SER A 17 6.39 8.04 2.29
N PHE A 18 5.64 9.12 2.52
CA PHE A 18 4.83 9.30 3.71
C PHE A 18 3.76 8.21 3.83
N LEU A 19 3.07 7.87 2.75
CA LEU A 19 2.11 6.77 2.71
C LEU A 19 2.79 5.42 2.94
N GLY A 20 3.99 5.20 2.39
CA GLY A 20 4.76 3.98 2.66
C GLY A 20 5.09 3.81 4.15
N MET A 21 5.47 4.91 4.82
CA MET A 21 5.71 4.94 6.26
C MET A 21 4.42 4.72 7.07
N LEU A 22 3.33 5.38 6.69
CA LEU A 22 2.02 5.21 7.32
C LEU A 22 1.52 3.77 7.21
N GLY A 23 1.64 3.16 6.04
CA GLY A 23 1.28 1.75 5.82
C GLY A 23 2.07 0.81 6.72
N SER A 24 3.37 1.07 6.90
CA SER A 24 4.24 0.30 7.80
C SER A 24 3.84 0.46 9.26
N TYR A 25 3.50 1.68 9.68
CA TYR A 25 3.00 1.96 11.02
C TYR A 25 1.68 1.24 11.29
N LEU A 26 0.75 1.28 10.35
CA LEU A 26 -0.55 0.62 10.46
C LEU A 26 -0.41 -0.91 10.51
N ASN A 27 0.47 -1.50 9.69
CA ASN A 27 0.68 -2.95 9.67
C ASN A 27 1.38 -3.49 10.94
N LYS A 28 2.11 -2.64 11.67
CA LYS A 28 2.70 -3.00 12.98
C LYS A 28 1.63 -3.24 14.07
N ASN A 29 0.40 -2.76 13.88
CA ASN A 29 -0.66 -2.92 14.87
C ASN A 29 -1.24 -4.34 14.87
N ILE A 30 -1.63 -4.80 16.06
CA ILE A 30 -2.18 -6.15 16.29
C ILE A 30 -3.58 -6.30 15.67
N ARG A 31 -4.37 -5.21 15.61
CA ARG A 31 -5.74 -5.28 15.08
C ARG A 31 -5.73 -5.48 13.56
N MET A 32 -6.43 -6.52 13.11
CA MET A 32 -6.56 -6.90 11.69
C MET A 32 -7.09 -5.77 10.79
N GLU A 33 -7.96 -4.91 11.31
CA GLU A 33 -8.49 -3.74 10.57
C GLU A 33 -7.39 -2.73 10.21
N TYR A 34 -6.42 -2.51 11.10
CA TYR A 34 -5.29 -1.62 10.81
C TYR A 34 -4.34 -2.23 9.78
N LYS A 35 -4.23 -3.56 9.71
CA LYS A 35 -3.42 -4.22 8.68
C LYS A 35 -4.01 -4.02 7.29
N ILE A 36 -5.35 -4.12 7.12
CA ILE A 36 -6.02 -3.79 5.86
C ILE A 36 -5.69 -2.36 5.43
N ASN A 37 -5.85 -1.39 6.34
CA ASN A 37 -5.53 0.01 6.05
C ASN A 37 -4.05 0.21 5.73
N GLY A 38 -3.17 -0.61 6.34
CA GLY A 38 -1.75 -0.67 6.02
C GLY A 38 -1.48 -1.10 4.57
N PHE A 39 -2.12 -2.19 4.12
CA PHE A 39 -2.02 -2.65 2.73
C PHE A 39 -2.58 -1.62 1.74
N ILE A 40 -3.72 -0.98 2.04
CA ILE A 40 -4.29 0.08 1.20
C ILE A 40 -3.31 1.26 1.10
N SER A 41 -2.73 1.68 2.22
CA SER A 41 -1.73 2.75 2.24
C SER A 41 -0.48 2.41 1.42
N TRP A 42 -0.02 1.16 1.49
CA TRP A 42 1.07 0.65 0.63
C TRP A 42 0.70 0.62 -0.85
N LEU A 43 -0.53 0.26 -1.22
CA LEU A 43 -0.97 0.28 -2.62
C LEU A 43 -0.94 1.69 -3.22
N ILE A 44 -1.44 2.67 -2.46
CA ILE A 44 -1.43 4.07 -2.90
C ILE A 44 0.02 4.58 -2.97
N SER A 45 0.83 4.29 -1.96
CA SER A 45 2.27 4.60 -1.94
C SER A 45 2.98 4.05 -3.17
N ASN A 46 2.85 2.75 -3.43
CA ASN A 46 3.52 2.08 -4.55
C ASN A 46 3.08 2.66 -5.90
N THR A 47 1.80 3.02 -6.05
CA THR A 47 1.28 3.63 -7.29
C THR A 47 1.87 5.02 -7.52
N ILE A 48 1.93 5.86 -6.48
CA ILE A 48 2.52 7.20 -6.57
C ILE A 48 4.02 7.11 -6.90
N LEU A 49 4.75 6.22 -6.23
CA LEU A 49 6.19 6.06 -6.42
C LEU A 49 6.53 5.36 -7.74
N LEU A 50 5.61 4.54 -8.27
CA LEU A 50 5.68 4.01 -9.63
C LEU A 50 5.62 5.13 -10.66
N ILE A 51 4.61 6.02 -10.57
CA ILE A 51 4.46 7.17 -11.47
C ILE A 51 5.68 8.09 -11.38
N TRP A 52 6.12 8.40 -10.16
CA TRP A 52 7.30 9.22 -9.92
C TRP A 52 8.57 8.61 -10.55
N SER A 53 8.84 7.33 -10.31
CA SER A 53 10.03 6.65 -10.83
C SER A 53 10.04 6.56 -12.35
N PHE A 54 8.88 6.33 -12.98
CA PHE A 54 8.73 6.41 -14.43
C PHE A 54 9.02 7.81 -14.97
N ALA A 55 8.51 8.85 -14.30
CA ALA A 55 8.67 10.24 -14.72
C ALA A 55 10.14 10.73 -14.71
N ILE A 56 10.97 10.17 -13.83
CA ILE A 56 12.42 10.49 -13.76
C ILE A 56 13.31 9.50 -14.53
N GLY A 57 12.73 8.52 -15.23
CA GLY A 57 13.47 7.51 -16.00
C GLY A 57 14.14 6.40 -15.15
N ALA A 58 13.75 6.25 -13.89
CA ALA A 58 14.29 5.23 -12.99
C ALA A 58 13.55 3.88 -13.12
N TYR A 59 13.62 3.26 -14.31
CA TYR A 59 12.80 2.08 -14.65
C TYR A 59 13.00 0.86 -13.74
N TRP A 60 14.20 0.67 -13.19
CA TRP A 60 14.46 -0.41 -12.24
C TRP A 60 13.66 -0.22 -10.93
N ILE A 61 13.55 1.03 -10.46
CA ILE A 61 12.72 1.39 -9.29
C ILE A 61 11.25 1.15 -9.62
N SER A 62 10.82 1.53 -10.82
CA SER A 62 9.45 1.29 -11.29
C SER A 62 9.10 -0.21 -11.28
N ALA A 63 10.00 -1.07 -11.75
CA ALA A 63 9.82 -2.51 -11.70
C ALA A 63 9.68 -3.03 -10.25
N MET A 64 10.45 -2.48 -9.30
CA MET A 64 10.30 -2.83 -7.89
C MET A 64 8.93 -2.42 -7.34
N TYR A 65 8.43 -1.22 -7.67
CA TYR A 65 7.09 -0.80 -7.22
C TYR A 65 5.95 -1.61 -7.87
N ILE A 66 6.12 -2.11 -9.09
CA ILE A 66 5.19 -3.08 -9.68
C ILE A 66 5.16 -4.35 -8.83
N PHE A 67 6.33 -4.91 -8.51
CA PHE A 67 6.43 -6.10 -7.66
C PHE A 67 5.82 -5.87 -6.27
N PHE A 68 6.14 -4.75 -5.62
CA PHE A 68 5.56 -4.39 -4.32
C PHE A 68 4.05 -4.18 -4.37
N THR A 69 3.51 -3.71 -5.50
CA THR A 69 2.06 -3.61 -5.71
C THR A 69 1.43 -4.99 -5.72
N TYR A 70 2.00 -5.97 -6.43
CA TYR A 70 1.53 -7.35 -6.39
C TYR A 70 1.54 -7.93 -4.97
N THR A 71 2.64 -7.75 -4.24
CA THR A 71 2.76 -8.22 -2.84
C THR A 71 1.72 -7.58 -1.92
N ALA A 72 1.44 -6.29 -2.10
CA ALA A 72 0.43 -5.59 -1.31
C ALA A 72 -1.00 -6.07 -1.64
N ILE A 73 -1.30 -6.38 -2.91
CA ILE A 73 -2.59 -6.97 -3.32
C ILE A 73 -2.77 -8.35 -2.69
N ASP A 74 -1.75 -9.20 -2.75
CA ASP A 74 -1.80 -10.54 -2.19
C ASP A 74 -1.99 -10.51 -0.66
N GLY A 75 -1.22 -9.65 0.02
CA GLY A 75 -1.36 -9.43 1.46
C GLY A 75 -2.76 -8.92 1.85
N LEU A 76 -3.32 -7.99 1.07
CA LEU A 76 -4.69 -7.49 1.27
C LEU A 76 -5.72 -8.61 1.12
N ARG A 77 -5.64 -9.39 0.03
CA ARG A 77 -6.56 -10.50 -0.25
C ARG A 77 -6.53 -11.53 0.89
N SER A 78 -5.34 -11.93 1.32
CA SER A 78 -5.17 -12.88 2.42
C SER A 78 -5.82 -12.40 3.72
N HIS A 79 -5.59 -11.13 4.11
CA HIS A 79 -6.17 -10.58 5.33
C HIS A 79 -7.69 -10.38 5.24
N THR A 80 -8.22 -10.00 4.08
CA THR A 80 -9.67 -9.92 3.87
C THR A 80 -10.33 -11.29 4.01
N THR A 81 -9.72 -12.36 3.48
CA THR A 81 -10.22 -13.73 3.65
C THR A 81 -10.22 -14.16 5.11
N LEU A 82 -9.16 -13.84 5.87
CA LEU A 82 -9.09 -14.16 7.30
C LEU A 82 -10.20 -13.47 8.12
N ILE A 83 -10.50 -12.20 7.82
CA ILE A 83 -11.60 -11.47 8.48
C ILE A 83 -12.96 -12.08 8.14
N LYS A 84 -13.15 -12.51 6.89
CA LYS A 84 -14.39 -13.18 6.49
C LYS A 84 -14.58 -14.47 7.28
N ASN A 85 -13.54 -15.31 7.35
CA ASN A 85 -13.59 -16.58 8.09
C ASN A 85 -13.82 -16.37 9.60
N ASP A 86 -13.18 -15.38 10.25
CA ASP A 86 -13.41 -15.10 11.69
C ASP A 86 -14.84 -14.62 11.98
N LYS A 87 -15.47 -13.92 11.03
CA LYS A 87 -16.88 -13.56 11.15
C LYS A 87 -17.77 -14.78 11.01
N ASP A 88 -17.53 -15.62 10.01
CA ASP A 88 -18.35 -16.81 9.73
C ASP A 88 -18.32 -17.81 10.91
N VAL A 89 -17.18 -18.01 11.58
CA VAL A 89 -17.05 -18.90 12.75
C VAL A 89 -17.83 -18.41 13.98
N LYS A 90 -18.03 -17.10 14.13
CA LYS A 90 -18.78 -16.53 15.28
C LYS A 90 -20.30 -16.63 15.14
N PHE A 91 -20.82 -17.06 13.99
CA PHE A 91 -22.25 -17.20 13.73
C PHE A 91 -22.79 -18.62 13.86
N ASP A 92 -21.96 -19.62 14.15
CA ASP A 92 -22.47 -20.93 14.53
C ASP A 92 -22.87 -20.90 16.02
N PRO A 93 -24.17 -20.87 16.36
CA PRO A 93 -24.57 -21.09 17.74
C PRO A 93 -24.12 -22.51 18.15
N PRO A 94 -23.60 -22.70 19.38
CA PRO A 94 -23.32 -24.04 19.87
C PRO A 94 -24.61 -24.86 19.83
N VAL A 95 -24.57 -25.99 19.12
CA VAL A 95 -25.62 -27.02 19.11
C VAL A 95 -25.73 -27.65 20.48
#